data_AF-A0A842MPI0-F1
#
_entry.id   AF-A0A842MPI0-F1
#
_cell.length_a   1.000
_cell.length_b   1.000
_cell.length_c   1.000
_cell.angle_alpha   90.00
_cell.angle_beta   90.00
_cell.angle_gamma   90.00
#
_symmetry.space_group_name_H-M   'P 1'
#
loop_
_entity.id
_entity.type
_entity.pdbx_description
1 polymer ?
#
loop_
_entity_poly.entity_id
_entity_poly.type
_entity_poly.pdbx_seq_one_letter_code
_entity_poly.pdbx_strand_id
1 'polypeptide(L)'
;YRIYQLRRDVNAIFHGHDELIIRNAKSIGAVETREWQPYGTLELIKSVEKVLNGNNFIVVKNHGFISLGRSMEEAGKLALMKRIEAENI
;
A
#
# COMPACT_ATOMS: atom_id res chain seq x y z
N TYR A 1 -6.21 -6.61 10.87
CA TYR A 1 -6.83 -5.54 11.68
C TYR A 1 -5.82 -4.50 12.21
N ARG A 2 -4.52 -4.80 12.27
CA ARG A 2 -3.51 -3.92 12.88
C ARG A 2 -3.47 -2.48 12.33
N ILE A 3 -3.58 -2.29 11.02
CA ILE A 3 -3.65 -0.95 10.40
C ILE A 3 -4.84 -0.16 10.96
N TYR A 4 -6.03 -0.76 11.08
CA TYR A 4 -7.20 -0.10 11.67
C TYR A 4 -7.00 0.29 13.15
N GLN A 5 -6.12 -0.38 13.89
CA GLN A 5 -5.78 0.03 15.25
C GLN A 5 -4.87 1.25 15.29
N LEU A 6 -3.94 1.36 14.32
CA LEU A 6 -2.96 2.43 14.22
C LEU A 6 -3.48 3.67 13.51
N ARG A 7 -4.42 3.51 12.58
CA ARG A 7 -5.01 4.55 11.75
C ARG A 7 -6.52 4.56 11.91
N ARG A 8 -7.00 5.34 12.88
CA ARG A 8 -8.43 5.48 13.22
C ARG A 8 -9.24 6.19 12.13
N ASP A 9 -8.57 6.88 11.22
CA ASP A 9 -9.15 7.52 10.05
C ASP A 9 -9.40 6.54 8.88
N VAL A 10 -8.84 5.33 8.94
CA VAL A 10 -8.96 4.34 7.87
C VAL A 10 -10.10 3.37 8.19
N ASN A 11 -11.04 3.21 7.24
CA ASN A 11 -12.15 2.24 7.35
C ASN A 11 -12.16 1.21 6.21
N ALA A 12 -11.35 1.40 5.18
CA ALA A 12 -11.18 0.45 4.09
C ALA A 12 -9.72 0.32 3.71
N ILE A 13 -9.30 -0.91 3.44
CA ILE A 13 -7.96 -1.24 2.95
C ILE A 13 -8.13 -2.23 1.80
N PHE A 14 -7.63 -1.88 0.64
CA PHE A 14 -7.50 -2.79 -0.50
C PHE A 14 -6.07 -3.28 -0.57
N HIS A 15 -5.93 -4.58 -0.77
CA HIS A 15 -4.65 -5.21 -1.09
C HIS A 15 -4.71 -5.69 -2.53
N GLY A 16 -3.70 -5.35 -3.32
CA GLY A 16 -3.61 -5.74 -4.72
C GLY A 16 -2.18 -6.08 -5.12
N HIS A 17 -2.04 -6.89 -6.16
CA HIS A 17 -0.75 -7.29 -6.74
C HIS A 17 -0.72 -6.77 -8.17
N ASP A 18 0.25 -5.90 -8.48
CA ASP A 18 0.41 -5.34 -9.83
C ASP A 18 1.89 -5.03 -10.07
N GLU A 19 2.45 -5.60 -11.14
CA GLU A 19 3.88 -5.49 -11.42
C GLU A 19 4.32 -4.09 -11.82
N LEU A 20 3.46 -3.33 -12.52
CA LEU A 20 3.80 -1.97 -12.93
C LEU A 20 3.89 -1.06 -11.72
N ILE A 21 2.94 -1.16 -10.78
CA ILE A 21 2.99 -0.44 -9.51
C ILE A 21 4.27 -0.76 -8.74
N ILE A 22 4.64 -2.05 -8.63
CA ILE A 22 5.85 -2.46 -7.89
C ILE A 22 7.10 -1.91 -8.57
N ARG A 23 7.25 -2.07 -9.89
CA ARG A 23 8.42 -1.62 -10.64
C ARG A 23 8.56 -0.09 -10.64
N ASN A 24 7.44 0.62 -10.71
CA ASN A 24 7.40 2.09 -10.80
C ASN A 24 7.12 2.79 -9.47
N ALA A 25 7.19 2.08 -8.34
CA ALA A 25 6.82 2.59 -7.00
C ALA A 25 7.46 3.96 -6.69
N LYS A 26 8.77 4.10 -6.93
CA LYS A 26 9.51 5.34 -6.71
C LYS A 26 9.03 6.47 -7.64
N SER A 27 8.76 6.14 -8.91
CA SER A 27 8.36 7.10 -9.94
C SER A 27 6.94 7.62 -9.74
N ILE A 28 6.03 6.81 -9.16
CA ILE A 28 4.67 7.24 -8.76
C ILE A 28 4.62 7.86 -7.34
N GLY A 29 5.79 8.11 -6.73
CA GLY A 29 5.91 8.70 -5.39
C GLY A 29 5.33 7.83 -4.26
N ALA A 30 5.20 6.53 -4.47
CA ALA A 30 4.71 5.61 -3.45
C ALA A 30 5.80 5.32 -2.41
N VAL A 31 5.39 5.20 -1.15
CA VAL A 31 6.27 4.73 -0.09
C VAL A 31 6.38 3.20 -0.18
N GLU A 32 7.59 2.68 -0.07
CA GLU A 32 7.86 1.24 -0.16
C GLU A 32 8.43 0.69 1.16
N THR A 33 8.01 -0.50 1.56
CA THR A 33 8.65 -1.24 2.66
C THR A 33 10.11 -1.55 2.33
N ARG A 34 11.02 -1.44 3.29
CA ARG A 34 12.48 -1.58 3.03
C ARG A 34 12.89 -2.98 2.56
N GLU A 35 12.26 -4.00 3.13
CA GLU A 35 12.62 -5.41 2.98
C GLU A 35 11.39 -6.23 2.60
N TRP A 36 11.61 -7.28 1.82
CA TRP A 36 10.60 -8.32 1.59
C TRP A 36 10.40 -9.13 2.87
N GLN A 37 9.16 -9.51 3.15
CA GLN A 37 8.78 -10.37 4.27
C GLN A 37 7.76 -11.40 3.78
N PRO A 38 7.75 -12.63 4.33
CA PRO A 38 6.80 -13.66 3.90
C PRO A 38 5.35 -13.25 4.14
N TYR A 39 4.44 -13.65 3.25
CA TYR A 39 3.03 -13.34 3.36
C TYR A 39 2.40 -13.93 4.63
N GLY A 40 1.44 -13.21 5.21
CA GLY A 40 0.71 -13.67 6.41
C GLY A 40 1.50 -13.64 7.73
N THR A 41 2.73 -13.10 7.74
CA THR A 41 3.58 -13.04 8.93
C THR A 41 3.42 -11.75 9.74
N LEU A 42 3.84 -11.79 11.01
CA LEU A 42 3.90 -10.59 11.85
C LEU A 42 5.02 -9.65 11.39
N GLU A 43 6.06 -10.19 10.77
CA GLU A 43 7.19 -9.45 10.23
C GLU A 43 6.75 -8.57 9.06
N LEU A 44 5.84 -9.08 8.22
CA LEU A 44 5.22 -8.31 7.14
C LEU A 44 4.43 -7.12 7.66
N ILE A 45 3.56 -7.32 8.65
CA ILE A 45 2.79 -6.18 9.19
C ILE A 45 3.70 -5.19 9.91
N LYS A 46 4.74 -5.65 10.63
CA LYS A 46 5.75 -4.78 11.24
C LYS A 46 6.54 -3.98 10.20
N SER A 47 6.82 -4.53 9.02
CA SER A 47 7.51 -3.79 7.95
C SER A 47 6.62 -2.69 7.38
N VAL A 48 5.32 -2.95 7.25
CA VAL A 48 4.31 -1.95 6.88
C VAL A 48 4.20 -0.86 7.96
N GLU A 49 4.17 -1.22 9.25
CA GLU A 49 4.09 -0.25 10.37
C GLU A 49 5.22 0.79 10.33
N LYS A 50 6.44 0.37 9.97
CA LYS A 50 7.62 1.26 9.87
C LYS A 50 7.46 2.35 8.81
N VAL A 51 6.56 2.16 7.84
CA VAL A 51 6.32 3.10 6.73
C VAL A 51 4.88 3.61 6.69
N LEU A 52 4.02 3.14 7.59
CA LEU A 52 2.58 3.41 7.58
C LEU A 52 2.31 4.91 7.70
N ASN A 53 2.72 5.52 8.82
CA ASN A 53 2.49 6.95 9.14
C ASN A 53 1.15 7.47 8.58
N GLY A 54 1.13 8.65 7.96
CA GLY A 54 -0.03 9.20 7.24
C GLY A 54 -0.18 8.72 5.80
N ASN A 55 0.59 7.71 5.36
CA ASN A 55 0.55 7.25 3.98
C ASN A 55 -0.74 6.45 3.73
N ASN A 56 -1.38 6.72 2.59
CA ASN A 56 -2.59 6.01 2.15
C ASN A 56 -2.32 5.02 1.02
N PHE A 57 -1.12 5.03 0.45
CA PHE A 57 -0.70 4.06 -0.55
C PHE A 57 0.72 3.61 -0.25
N ILE A 58 0.90 2.31 -0.05
CA ILE A 58 2.18 1.71 0.33
C ILE A 58 2.44 0.51 -0.56
N VAL A 59 3.61 0.49 -1.21
CA VAL A 59 4.10 -0.70 -1.92
C VAL A 59 4.78 -1.62 -0.91
N VAL A 60 4.34 -2.86 -0.91
CA VAL A 60 4.96 -3.96 -0.18
C VAL A 60 5.96 -4.60 -1.12
N LYS A 61 7.24 -4.39 -0.83
CA LYS A 61 8.38 -4.73 -1.69
C LYS A 61 8.31 -6.18 -2.15
N ASN A 62 8.40 -6.39 -3.46
CA ASN A 62 8.31 -7.70 -4.12
C ASN A 62 7.06 -8.52 -3.75
N HIS A 63 5.94 -7.87 -3.45
CA HIS A 63 4.69 -8.53 -3.09
C HIS A 63 3.50 -7.85 -3.79
N GLY A 64 3.26 -6.57 -3.50
CA GLY A 64 2.05 -5.89 -3.97
C GLY A 64 1.94 -4.50 -3.37
N PHE A 65 0.71 -4.03 -3.17
CA PHE A 65 0.45 -2.76 -2.51
C PHE A 65 -0.72 -2.88 -1.54
N ILE A 66 -0.82 -1.88 -0.67
CA ILE A 66 -2.02 -1.60 0.10
C ILE A 66 -2.48 -0.16 -0.16
N SER A 67 -3.78 0.01 -0.34
CA SER A 67 -4.45 1.29 -0.54
C SER A 67 -5.47 1.50 0.57
N LEU A 68 -5.37 2.62 1.28
CA LEU A 68 -6.12 2.92 2.50
C LEU A 68 -7.05 4.10 2.25
N GLY A 69 -8.24 4.09 2.85
CA GLY A 69 -9.19 5.19 2.75
C GLY A 69 -10.23 5.19 3.86
N ARG A 70 -10.97 6.31 3.98
CA ARG A 70 -12.09 6.46 4.93
C ARG A 70 -13.33 5.69 4.46
N SER A 71 -13.36 5.31 3.19
CA SER A 71 -14.40 4.51 2.53
C SER A 71 -13.78 3.58 1.49
N MET A 72 -14.53 2.56 1.07
CA MET A 72 -14.11 1.68 -0.03
C MET A 72 -13.89 2.45 -1.33
N GLU A 73 -14.68 3.49 -1.58
CA GLU A 73 -14.54 4.35 -2.74
C GLU A 73 -13.19 5.08 -2.75
N GLU A 74 -12.79 5.67 -1.62
CA GLU A 74 -11.50 6.37 -1.51
C GLU A 74 -10.32 5.41 -1.73
N ALA A 75 -10.33 4.27 -1.04
CA ALA A 75 -9.27 3.26 -1.14
C ALA A 75 -9.18 2.69 -2.58
N GLY A 76 -10.33 2.43 -3.20
CA GLY A 76 -10.41 1.90 -4.57
C GLY A 76 -9.95 2.91 -5.63
N LYS A 77 -10.41 4.16 -5.55
CA LYS A 77 -9.98 5.23 -6.48
C LYS A 77 -8.48 5.48 -6.38
N LEU A 78 -7.93 5.49 -5.17
CA LEU A 78 -6.49 5.66 -4.98
C LEU A 78 -5.68 4.52 -5.61
N ALA A 79 -6.14 3.27 -5.49
CA ALA A 79 -5.49 2.13 -6.13
C ALA A 79 -5.49 2.23 -7.66
N LEU A 80 -6.64 2.58 -8.25
CA LEU A 80 -6.76 2.76 -9.71
C LEU A 80 -5.92 3.93 -10.21
N MET A 81 -5.93 5.06 -9.50
CA MET A 81 -5.12 6.23 -9.84
C MET A 81 -3.63 5.88 -9.86
N LYS A 82 -3.13 5.17 -8.84
CA LYS A 82 -1.74 4.73 -8.79
C LYS A 82 -1.38 3.74 -9.90
N ARG A 83 -2.32 2.89 -10.32
CA ARG A 83 -2.14 2.00 -11.46
C ARG A 83 -2.06 2.74 -12.80
N ILE A 84 -2.87 3.79 -12.97
CA ILE A 84 -2.82 4.65 -14.16
C ILE A 84 -1.53 5.46 -14.18
N GLU A 85 -1.11 6.04 -13.04
CA GLU A 85 0.19 6.73 -12.93
C GLU A 85 1.34 5.77 -13.29
N ALA A 86 1.30 4.53 -12.80
CA ALA A 86 2.32 3.52 -13.09
C ALA A 86 2.39 3.10 -14.57
N GLU A 87 1.29 3.26 -15.32
CA GLU A 87 1.20 2.93 -16.75
C GLU A 87 1.77 4.03 -17.65
N ASN A 88 1.77 5.28 -17.16
CA ASN A 88 2.14 6.47 -17.93
C ASN A 88 3.56 6.96 -17.62
N ILE A 89 4.41 6.08 -17.05
CA ILE A 89 5.84 6.30 -16.80
C ILE A 89 6.65 5.60 -17.89
#